data_AF-A0A0C2C8A3-F1
#
_entry.id   AF-A0A0C2C8A3-F1
#
_cell.length_a   1.000
_cell.length_b   1.000
_cell.length_c   1.000
_cell.angle_alpha   90.00
_cell.angle_beta   90.00
_cell.angle_gamma   90.00
#
_symmetry.space_group_name_H-M   'P 1'
#
loop_
_entity.id
_entity.type
_entity.pdbx_description
1 polymer ?
#
loop_
_entity_poly.entity_id
_entity_poly.type
_entity_poly.pdbx_seq_one_letter_code
_entity_poly.pdbx_strand_id
1 'polypeptide(L)'
;MPELALVVAVLAFAVAVHGQVMPGGVMTQDPSDPEYMKKAWKAAVTLNEKSNLNYLMVPIKVEKAGTQVVAGIKYTFEVLFGQSECNKG
;
A
#
# COMPACT_ATOMS: atom_id res chain seq x y z
N MET A 1 9.46 -27.07 -40.66
CA MET A 1 8.98 -25.76 -40.15
C MET A 1 9.60 -25.41 -38.79
N PRO A 2 10.94 -25.42 -38.63
CA PRO A 2 11.58 -25.16 -37.32
C PRO A 2 11.53 -23.67 -36.92
N GLU A 3 11.58 -22.76 -37.90
CA GLU A 3 11.48 -21.30 -37.73
C GLU A 3 10.17 -20.89 -37.04
N LEU A 4 9.03 -21.47 -37.48
CA LEU A 4 7.72 -21.19 -36.89
C LEU A 4 7.63 -21.67 -35.44
N ALA A 5 8.21 -22.84 -35.13
CA ALA A 5 8.24 -23.37 -33.77
C ALA A 5 9.10 -22.50 -32.84
N LEU A 6 10.21 -21.96 -33.34
CA LEU A 6 11.08 -21.06 -32.60
C LEU A 6 10.39 -19.71 -32.32
N VAL A 7 9.70 -19.15 -33.32
CA VAL A 7 8.92 -17.90 -33.14
C VAL A 7 7.79 -18.08 -32.13
N VAL A 8 7.07 -19.21 -32.18
CA VAL A 8 6.01 -19.53 -31.21
C VAL A 8 6.58 -19.72 -29.80
N ALA A 9 7.74 -20.38 -29.67
CA ALA A 9 8.40 -20.57 -28.38
C ALA A 9 8.85 -19.24 -27.76
N VAL A 10 9.40 -18.32 -28.56
CA VAL A 10 9.83 -16.98 -28.09
C VAL A 10 8.63 -16.14 -27.67
N LEU A 11 7.54 -16.14 -28.45
CA LEU A 11 6.31 -15.42 -28.09
C LEU A 11 5.66 -15.99 -26.82
N ALA A 12 5.61 -17.32 -26.67
CA ALA A 12 5.07 -17.97 -25.47
C ALA A 12 5.90 -17.63 -24.22
N PHE A 13 7.23 -17.61 -24.34
CA PHE A 13 8.11 -17.19 -23.24
C PHE A 13 7.88 -15.72 -22.87
N ALA A 14 7.81 -14.82 -23.86
CA ALA A 14 7.58 -13.39 -23.61
C ALA A 14 6.26 -13.15 -22.86
N VAL A 15 5.18 -13.84 -23.21
CA VAL A 15 3.88 -13.69 -22.50
C VAL A 15 3.97 -14.22 -21.06
N ALA A 16 4.72 -15.29 -20.81
CA ALA A 16 4.85 -15.87 -19.47
C ALA A 16 5.56 -14.94 -18.47
N VAL A 17 6.54 -14.13 -18.92
CA VAL A 17 7.31 -13.24 -18.02
C VAL A 17 6.56 -11.97 -17.62
N HIS A 18 5.62 -11.48 -18.43
CA HIS A 18 4.90 -10.23 -18.15
C HIS A 18 3.84 -10.35 -17.03
N GLY A 19 3.50 -11.57 -16.58
CA GLY A 19 2.47 -11.82 -15.57
C GLY A 19 2.97 -12.13 -14.16
N GLN A 20 4.28 -12.15 -13.91
CA GLN A 20 4.82 -12.59 -12.62
C GLN A 20 4.82 -11.45 -11.59
N VAL A 21 3.73 -11.34 -10.83
CA VAL A 21 3.72 -10.61 -9.55
C VAL A 21 4.64 -11.36 -8.59
N MET A 22 5.80 -10.81 -8.26
CA MET A 22 6.72 -11.43 -7.30
C MET A 22 6.12 -11.38 -5.88
N PRO A 23 5.82 -12.53 -5.25
CA PRO A 23 5.35 -12.55 -3.87
C PRO A 23 6.41 -11.92 -2.95
N GLY A 24 5.98 -10.97 -2.12
CA GLY A 24 6.86 -10.27 -1.19
C GLY A 24 7.52 -9.00 -1.71
N GLY A 25 7.33 -8.63 -2.98
CA GLY A 25 7.59 -7.27 -3.45
C GLY A 25 6.58 -6.27 -2.84
N VAL A 26 6.98 -5.00 -2.72
CA VAL A 26 6.02 -3.92 -2.40
C VAL A 26 5.20 -3.62 -3.64
N MET A 27 3.89 -3.75 -3.53
CA MET A 27 2.93 -3.48 -4.59
C MET A 27 2.24 -2.15 -4.31
N THR A 28 2.36 -1.20 -5.24
CA THR A 28 1.60 0.06 -5.20
C THR A 28 0.12 -0.24 -5.25
N GLN A 29 -0.64 0.42 -4.37
CA GLN A 29 -2.09 0.32 -4.30
C GLN A 29 -2.73 1.68 -4.61
N ASP A 30 -4.02 1.68 -4.91
CA ASP A 30 -4.79 2.91 -5.06
C ASP A 30 -4.98 3.58 -3.69
N PRO A 31 -4.36 4.76 -3.44
CA PRO A 31 -4.49 5.43 -2.15
C PRO A 31 -5.91 5.95 -1.85
N SER A 32 -6.77 6.04 -2.88
CA SER A 32 -8.16 6.48 -2.72
C SER A 32 -9.11 5.38 -2.23
N ASP A 33 -8.64 4.14 -2.12
CA ASP A 33 -9.44 3.05 -1.56
C ASP A 33 -9.83 3.36 -0.09
N PRO A 34 -11.14 3.38 0.23
CA PRO A 34 -11.60 3.68 1.58
C PRO A 34 -11.12 2.68 2.64
N GLU A 35 -10.71 1.47 2.26
CA GLU A 35 -10.09 0.51 3.18
C GLU A 35 -8.78 1.05 3.78
N TYR A 36 -7.99 1.79 3.00
CA TYR A 36 -6.72 2.34 3.49
C TYR A 36 -6.91 3.51 4.44
N MET A 37 -7.97 4.30 4.26
CA MET A 37 -8.36 5.30 5.25
C MET A 37 -8.70 4.64 6.60
N LYS A 38 -9.44 3.53 6.59
CA LYS A 38 -9.73 2.76 7.83
C LYS A 38 -8.46 2.26 8.51
N LYS A 39 -7.46 1.82 7.73
CA LYS A 39 -6.16 1.41 8.29
C LYS A 39 -5.32 2.61 8.77
N ALA A 40 -5.41 3.77 8.12
CA ALA A 40 -4.75 5.00 8.56
C ALA A 40 -5.27 5.47 9.94
N TRP A 41 -6.56 5.28 10.23
CA TRP A 41 -7.11 5.51 11.57
C TRP A 41 -6.45 4.66 12.66
N LYS A 42 -6.02 3.42 12.34
CA LYS A 42 -5.24 2.61 13.27
C LYS A 42 -3.87 3.23 13.58
N ALA A 43 -3.23 3.85 12.59
CA ALA A 43 -1.99 4.60 12.82
C ALA A 43 -2.22 5.88 13.63
N ALA A 44 -3.38 6.53 13.46
CA ALA A 44 -3.79 7.71 14.22
C ALA A 44 -3.83 7.44 15.73
N VAL A 45 -4.31 6.26 16.15
CA VAL A 45 -4.34 5.85 17.57
C VAL A 45 -2.93 5.89 18.16
N THR A 46 -1.98 5.19 17.55
CA THR A 46 -0.59 5.16 18.04
C THR A 46 0.10 6.53 17.97
N LEU A 47 -0.17 7.32 16.92
CA LEU A 47 0.35 8.68 16.79
C LEU A 47 -0.15 9.57 17.95
N ASN A 48 -1.45 9.51 18.24
CA ASN A 48 -2.04 10.29 19.32
C ASN A 48 -1.54 9.82 20.66
N GLU A 49 -1.45 8.52 20.94
CA GLU A 49 -0.92 7.99 22.20
C GLU A 49 0.52 8.45 22.47
N LYS A 50 1.40 8.32 21.46
CA LYS A 50 2.85 8.53 21.63
C LYS A 50 3.32 9.97 21.43
N SER A 51 2.50 10.84 20.85
CA SER A 51 2.86 12.25 20.67
C SER A 51 2.51 13.09 21.91
N ASN A 52 3.27 14.16 22.13
CA ASN A 52 3.03 15.15 23.18
C ASN A 52 2.13 16.31 22.70
N LEU A 53 1.26 16.04 21.71
CA LEU A 53 0.35 17.04 21.17
C LEU A 53 -0.87 17.20 22.09
N ASN A 54 -1.35 18.44 22.21
CA ASN A 54 -2.53 18.77 23.04
C ASN A 54 -3.86 18.36 22.40
N TYR A 55 -3.88 18.21 21.08
CA TYR A 55 -5.07 17.91 20.30
C TYR A 55 -4.88 16.63 19.50
N LEU A 56 -5.98 15.94 19.22
CA LEU A 56 -5.94 14.69 18.47
C LEU A 56 -5.63 14.97 16.99
N MET A 57 -4.63 14.27 16.47
CA MET A 57 -4.31 14.19 15.04
C MET A 57 -5.21 13.17 14.37
N VAL A 58 -5.91 13.58 13.32
CA VAL A 58 -6.81 12.75 12.53
C VAL A 58 -6.29 12.63 11.10
N PRO A 59 -6.39 11.45 10.45
CA PRO A 59 -5.98 11.30 9.07
C PRO A 59 -6.96 12.05 8.15
N ILE A 60 -6.45 12.94 7.31
CA ILE A 60 -7.21 13.69 6.30
C ILE A 60 -7.25 12.92 4.99
N LYS A 61 -6.10 12.42 4.56
CA LYS A 61 -5.92 11.80 3.25
C LYS A 61 -4.77 10.81 3.26
N VAL A 62 -4.95 9.69 2.56
CA VAL A 62 -3.85 8.78 2.19
C VAL A 62 -3.32 9.26 0.85
N GLU A 63 -2.04 9.62 0.78
CA GLU A 63 -1.39 10.09 -0.45
C GLU A 63 -0.76 8.92 -1.22
N LYS A 64 -0.22 7.92 -0.50
CA LYS A 64 0.33 6.71 -1.10
C LYS A 64 -0.03 5.49 -0.26
N ALA A 65 -0.28 4.39 -0.93
CA ALA A 65 -0.52 3.08 -0.31
C ALA A 65 0.33 2.01 -0.98
N GLY A 66 0.92 1.15 -0.16
CA GLY A 66 1.70 -0.01 -0.59
C GLY A 66 1.41 -1.22 0.27
N THR A 67 1.37 -2.39 -0.35
CA THR A 67 1.20 -3.68 0.35
C THR A 67 2.36 -4.60 0.05
N GLN A 68 2.74 -5.42 1.02
CA GLN A 68 3.79 -6.40 0.88
C GLN A 68 3.41 -7.67 1.62
N VAL A 69 3.50 -8.81 0.94
CA VAL A 69 3.31 -10.13 1.56
C VAL A 69 4.58 -10.49 2.35
N VAL A 70 4.41 -10.77 3.64
CA VAL A 70 5.46 -11.20 4.57
C VAL A 70 4.93 -12.40 5.38
N ALA A 71 5.24 -12.54 6.68
CA ALA A 71 4.46 -13.39 7.60
C ALA A 71 3.09 -12.75 7.93
N GLY A 72 2.32 -12.39 6.90
CA GLY A 72 1.14 -11.53 6.94
C GLY A 72 1.14 -10.51 5.81
N ILE A 73 0.37 -9.43 5.94
CA ILE A 73 0.41 -8.31 4.99
C ILE A 73 0.94 -7.07 5.71
N LYS A 74 2.08 -6.57 5.24
CA LYS A 74 2.60 -5.26 5.65
C LYS A 74 1.95 -4.20 4.77
N TYR A 75 1.32 -3.22 5.41
CA TYR A 75 0.80 -2.02 4.76
C TYR A 75 1.74 -0.87 5.03
N THR A 76 2.04 -0.06 4.02
CA THR A 76 2.88 1.14 4.12
C THR A 76 2.11 2.30 3.53
N PHE A 77 1.97 3.38 4.29
CA PHE A 77 1.18 4.54 3.90
C PHE A 77 1.99 5.81 4.05
N GLU A 78 1.80 6.74 3.12
CA GLU A 78 2.05 8.17 3.35
C GLU A 78 0.69 8.83 3.60
N VAL A 79 0.49 9.37 4.80
CA VAL A 79 -0.80 9.89 5.26
C VAL A 79 -0.63 11.34 5.69
N LEU A 80 -1.52 12.21 5.19
CA LEU A 80 -1.66 13.56 5.67
C LEU A 80 -2.52 13.57 6.93
N PHE A 81 -1.98 14.04 8.04
CA PHE A 81 -2.69 14.21 9.30
C PHE A 81 -3.01 15.68 9.56
N GLY A 82 -4.22 15.94 10.06
CA GLY A 82 -4.68 17.24 10.51
C GLY A 82 -4.90 17.26 12.01
N GLN A 83 -4.65 18.42 12.61
CA GLN A 83 -5.05 18.66 13.99
C GLN A 83 -6.58 18.83 14.04
N SER A 84 -7.23 18.09 14.95
CA SER A 84 -8.65 18.29 15.25
C SER A 84 -8.86 19.34 16.34
N GLU A 85 -10.11 19.74 16.54
CA GLU A 85 -10.52 20.60 17.66
C GLU A 85 -10.67 19.81 18.98
N CYS A 86 -10.55 18.49 18.95
CA CYS A 86 -10.65 17.64 20.12
C CYS A 86 -9.33 17.64 20.90
N ASN A 87 -9.40 18.02 22.18
CA ASN A 87 -8.29 17.85 23.10
C ASN A 87 -8.03 16.35 23.32
N LYS A 88 -6.77 15.98 23.59
CA LYS A 88 -6.38 14.61 23.91
C LYS A 88 -6.84 14.17 25.32
N GLY A 89 -7.26 15.12 26.16
CA GLY A 89 -7.73 14.92 27.54
C GLY A 89 -9.14 14.36 27.67
#